data_AF-A0A3D5AXI4-F1
#
_entry.id   AF-A0A3D5AXI4-F1
#
_cell.length_a   1.000
_cell.length_b   1.000
_cell.length_c   1.000
_cell.angle_alpha   90.00
_cell.angle_beta   90.00
_cell.angle_gamma   90.00
#
_symmetry.space_group_name_H-M   'P 1'
#
loop_
_entity.id
_entity.type
_entity.pdbx_description
1 polymer ?
#
loop_
_entity_poly.entity_id
_entity_poly.type
_entity_poly.pdbx_seq_one_letter_code
_entity_poly.pdbx_strand_id
1 'polypeptide(L)'
;MEMTDDVAILRKALLQSSAYSHAVGPVVHLETHISHVFLAGDYAYKIKKPVNFGFLDFTTLDKRRAACEDEVRLNRRLAPGIYLGVVPICRQGGQLALAPHGCDRDAHVIEYAVQMRRMPQDGLLDHLAAHSQLQLAYMTDIAQQVADFHDRAARSPEIEQYGHLESIRAPVMQNFEQTTPFIGRAVTAEQHRTLRATTEANLAMHINRFAERVRAHRIVDGHGDLHLRNMCLMDGRVVIFDCIEFNPALR
;
A
#
# COMPACT_ATOMS: atom_id res chain seq x y z
N MET A 1 -25.54 5.54 7.14
CA MET A 1 -25.45 6.91 7.70
C MET A 1 -24.57 6.95 8.96
N GLU A 2 -24.37 5.83 9.67
CA GLU A 2 -23.49 5.74 10.85
C GLU A 2 -21.97 5.77 10.53
N MET A 3 -21.50 5.13 9.46
CA MET A 3 -20.06 4.98 9.18
C MET A 3 -19.28 6.27 8.90
N THR A 4 -19.93 7.32 8.36
CA THR A 4 -19.24 8.56 7.98
C THR A 4 -18.91 9.42 9.19
N ASP A 5 -19.77 9.38 10.22
CA ASP A 5 -19.58 10.12 11.47
C ASP A 5 -18.45 9.51 12.30
N ASP A 6 -18.31 8.18 12.31
CA ASP A 6 -17.25 7.49 13.03
C ASP A 6 -15.84 7.85 12.51
N VAL A 7 -15.66 7.97 11.19
CA VAL A 7 -14.38 8.38 10.60
C VAL A 7 -14.02 9.82 10.95
N ALA A 8 -14.99 10.73 10.94
CA ALA A 8 -14.77 12.13 11.30
C ALA A 8 -14.41 12.28 12.78
N ILE A 9 -15.10 11.54 13.65
CA ILE A 9 -14.83 11.48 15.10
C ILE A 9 -13.43 10.91 15.35
N LEU A 10 -13.08 9.80 14.69
CA LEU A 10 -11.78 9.15 14.82
C LEU A 10 -10.65 10.09 14.39
N ARG A 11 -10.78 10.73 13.22
CA ARG A 11 -9.80 11.70 12.72
C ARG A 11 -9.61 12.86 13.70
N LYS A 12 -10.70 13.42 14.23
CA LYS A 12 -10.63 14.51 15.20
C LYS A 12 -9.90 14.09 16.48
N ALA A 13 -10.18 12.88 16.97
CA ALA A 13 -9.54 12.35 18.16
C ALA A 13 -8.04 12.12 17.96
N LEU A 14 -7.64 11.51 16.85
CA LEU A 14 -6.23 11.22 16.55
C LEU A 14 -5.41 12.46 16.20
N LEU A 15 -6.03 13.62 15.95
CA LEU A 15 -5.31 14.89 15.90
C LEU A 15 -4.93 15.44 17.28
N GLN A 16 -5.49 14.89 18.37
CA GLN A 16 -5.16 15.29 19.73
C GLN A 16 -3.95 14.51 20.25
N SER A 17 -3.02 15.21 20.90
CA SER A 17 -1.84 14.57 21.51
C SER A 17 -2.21 13.54 22.58
N SER A 18 -3.34 13.73 23.26
CA SER A 18 -3.86 12.81 24.28
C SER A 18 -4.29 11.44 23.72
N ALA A 19 -4.41 11.29 22.39
CA ALA A 19 -4.72 10.00 21.77
C ALA A 19 -3.51 9.04 21.72
N TYR A 20 -2.32 9.50 22.14
CA TYR A 20 -1.06 8.77 22.05
C TYR A 20 -0.47 8.56 23.45
N SER A 21 0.11 7.38 23.70
CA SER A 21 0.74 7.05 24.99
C SER A 21 2.16 7.58 25.15
N HIS A 22 2.76 8.07 24.07
CA HIS A 22 4.08 8.70 24.04
C HIS A 22 3.96 10.22 23.83
N ALA A 23 5.01 10.96 24.17
CA ALA A 23 5.05 12.39 23.92
C ALA A 23 4.98 12.67 22.42
N VAL A 24 4.02 13.50 22.02
CA VAL A 24 3.85 13.94 20.63
C VAL A 24 3.73 15.46 20.56
N GLY A 25 4.39 16.03 19.56
CA GLY A 25 4.14 17.41 19.14
C GLY A 25 2.84 17.52 18.32
N PRO A 26 2.70 18.56 17.48
CA PRO A 26 1.59 18.66 16.54
C PRO A 26 1.48 17.44 15.64
N VAL A 27 0.29 16.86 15.56
CA VAL A 27 0.01 15.71 14.70
C VAL A 27 -0.37 16.20 13.31
N VAL A 28 0.29 15.66 12.28
CA VAL A 28 -0.04 15.96 10.88
C VAL A 28 -0.90 14.84 10.32
N HIS A 29 -2.04 15.19 9.74
CA HIS A 29 -2.91 14.24 9.04
C HIS A 29 -2.65 14.29 7.53
N LEU A 30 -2.34 13.13 6.95
CA LEU A 30 -2.25 12.90 5.52
C LEU A 30 -3.36 11.95 5.10
N GLU A 31 -3.87 12.12 3.88
CA GLU A 31 -4.96 11.30 3.36
C GLU A 31 -4.59 10.72 2.00
N THR A 32 -4.76 9.41 1.87
CA THR A 32 -4.61 8.67 0.61
C THR A 32 -5.98 8.25 0.10
N HIS A 33 -6.03 7.58 -1.05
CA HIS A 33 -7.30 7.09 -1.60
C HIS A 33 -8.02 6.12 -0.64
N ILE A 34 -7.27 5.28 0.08
CA ILE A 34 -7.80 4.18 0.92
C ILE A 34 -7.42 4.29 2.40
N SER A 35 -6.70 5.34 2.84
CA SER A 35 -6.23 5.43 4.22
C SER A 35 -6.13 6.87 4.75
N HIS A 36 -6.17 6.99 6.07
CA HIS A 36 -5.73 8.17 6.82
C HIS A 36 -4.40 7.85 7.51
N VAL A 37 -3.42 8.75 7.43
CA VAL A 37 -2.11 8.60 8.07
C VAL A 37 -1.88 9.76 9.03
N PHE A 38 -1.53 9.46 10.27
CA PHE A 38 -1.27 10.44 11.33
C PHE A 38 0.21 10.41 11.70
N LEU A 39 0.94 11.48 11.44
CA LEU A 39 2.34 11.63 11.81
C LEU A 39 2.42 12.25 13.22
N ALA A 40 2.84 11.45 14.22
CA ALA A 40 2.75 11.79 15.63
C ALA A 40 4.08 11.50 16.35
N GLY A 41 4.90 12.55 16.48
CA GLY A 41 6.28 12.43 16.99
C GLY A 41 7.14 11.60 16.03
N ASP A 42 7.80 10.56 16.58
CA ASP A 42 8.67 9.63 15.86
C ASP A 42 7.91 8.51 15.13
N TYR A 43 6.59 8.48 15.24
CA TYR A 43 5.75 7.43 14.67
C TYR A 43 4.74 7.96 13.66
N ALA A 44 4.29 7.07 12.79
CA ALA A 44 3.15 7.27 11.92
C ALA A 44 2.11 6.17 12.17
N TYR A 45 0.84 6.52 12.11
CA TYR A 45 -0.28 5.60 12.32
C TYR A 45 -1.20 5.64 11.11
N LYS A 46 -1.35 4.51 10.42
CA LYS A 46 -2.17 4.39 9.20
C LYS A 46 -3.45 3.61 9.50
N ILE A 47 -4.59 4.20 9.18
CA ILE A 47 -5.93 3.62 9.33
C ILE A 47 -6.55 3.44 7.96
N LYS A 48 -7.19 2.29 7.73
CA LYS A 48 -7.90 1.99 6.49
C LYS A 48 -9.28 2.66 6.46
N LYS A 49 -9.64 3.25 5.33
CA LYS A 49 -10.99 3.81 5.13
C LYS A 49 -12.01 2.69 4.92
N PRO A 50 -13.26 2.83 5.39
CA PRO A 50 -14.27 1.79 5.26
C PRO A 50 -14.92 1.81 3.87
N VAL A 51 -14.15 1.44 2.84
CA VAL A 51 -14.53 1.51 1.42
C VAL A 51 -14.57 0.14 0.77
N ASN A 52 -15.30 0.02 -0.34
CA ASN A 52 -15.27 -1.14 -1.23
C ASN A 52 -15.15 -0.65 -2.68
N PHE A 53 -14.08 -1.05 -3.36
CA PHE A 53 -13.80 -0.71 -4.76
C PHE A 53 -13.88 -1.91 -5.71
N GLY A 54 -14.42 -3.04 -5.24
CA GLY A 54 -14.49 -4.30 -5.98
C GLY A 54 -13.19 -5.09 -5.96
N PHE A 55 -12.04 -4.43 -6.16
CA PHE A 55 -10.71 -5.05 -6.02
C PHE A 55 -10.18 -5.02 -4.58
N LEU A 56 -10.87 -4.29 -3.69
CA LEU A 56 -10.50 -4.08 -2.30
C LEU A 56 -11.78 -3.87 -1.47
N ASP A 57 -11.86 -4.50 -0.30
CA ASP A 57 -12.99 -4.39 0.62
C ASP A 57 -12.53 -4.22 2.07
N PHE A 58 -12.74 -3.02 2.61
CA PHE A 58 -12.43 -2.60 3.98
C PHE A 58 -13.71 -2.22 4.77
N THR A 59 -14.87 -2.68 4.33
CA THR A 59 -16.17 -2.25 4.88
C THR A 59 -16.36 -2.62 6.35
N THR A 60 -15.88 -3.78 6.78
CA THR A 60 -16.00 -4.27 8.16
C THR A 60 -14.71 -4.07 8.95
N LEU A 61 -14.81 -3.89 10.27
CA LEU A 61 -13.66 -3.78 11.17
C LEU A 61 -12.70 -4.98 11.06
N ASP A 62 -13.22 -6.22 10.98
CA ASP A 62 -12.38 -7.43 10.86
C ASP A 62 -11.56 -7.45 9.56
N LYS A 63 -12.15 -7.05 8.43
CA LYS A 63 -11.43 -6.90 7.16
C LYS A 63 -10.32 -5.84 7.26
N ARG A 64 -10.56 -4.72 7.94
CA ARG A 64 -9.53 -3.70 8.16
C ARG A 64 -8.42 -4.18 9.08
N ARG A 65 -8.75 -4.93 10.12
CA ARG A 65 -7.77 -5.59 11.00
C ARG A 65 -6.87 -6.53 10.19
N ALA A 66 -7.45 -7.46 9.43
CA ALA A 66 -6.72 -8.40 8.60
C ALA A 66 -5.80 -7.68 7.60
N ALA A 67 -6.30 -6.60 6.98
CA ALA A 67 -5.51 -5.78 6.08
C ALA A 67 -4.33 -5.07 6.76
N CYS A 68 -4.52 -4.57 7.98
CA CYS A 68 -3.42 -4.00 8.78
C CYS A 68 -2.37 -5.06 9.13
N GLU A 69 -2.81 -6.28 9.48
CA GLU A 69 -1.92 -7.41 9.78
C GLU A 69 -1.13 -7.83 8.53
N ASP A 70 -1.77 -7.90 7.37
CA ASP A 70 -1.14 -8.19 6.09
C ASP A 70 -0.18 -7.09 5.65
N GLU A 71 -0.54 -5.81 5.82
CA GLU A 71 0.34 -4.69 5.51
C GLU A 71 1.64 -4.77 6.33
N VAL A 72 1.55 -5.01 7.64
CA VAL A 72 2.72 -5.19 8.51
C VAL A 72 3.55 -6.39 8.04
N ARG A 73 2.91 -7.54 7.82
CA ARG A 73 3.59 -8.78 7.42
C ARG A 73 4.34 -8.62 6.09
N LEU A 74 3.69 -8.06 5.08
CA LEU A 74 4.23 -7.93 3.73
C LEU A 74 5.32 -6.87 3.65
N ASN A 75 5.14 -5.74 4.33
CA ASN A 75 6.12 -4.66 4.26
C ASN A 75 7.37 -4.91 5.09
N ARG A 76 7.30 -5.72 6.15
CA ARG A 76 8.50 -6.12 6.91
C ARG A 76 9.54 -6.88 6.07
N ARG A 77 9.17 -7.40 4.90
CA ARG A 77 10.09 -8.08 3.98
C ARG A 77 11.15 -7.14 3.39
N LEU A 78 10.80 -5.86 3.20
CA LEU A 78 11.67 -4.82 2.63
C LEU A 78 11.91 -3.63 3.58
N ALA A 79 11.05 -3.46 4.59
CA ALA A 79 11.11 -2.39 5.58
C ALA A 79 10.88 -2.89 7.02
N PRO A 80 11.66 -3.88 7.51
CA PRO A 80 11.43 -4.50 8.83
C PRO A 80 11.51 -3.52 9.99
N GLY A 81 12.36 -2.49 9.87
CA GLY A 81 12.49 -1.44 10.89
C GLY A 81 11.39 -0.37 10.85
N ILE A 82 10.57 -0.32 9.79
CA ILE A 82 9.52 0.70 9.64
C ILE A 82 8.20 0.21 10.22
N TYR A 83 7.77 -1.01 9.93
CA TYR A 83 6.45 -1.51 10.33
C TYR A 83 6.50 -2.20 11.70
N LEU A 84 5.99 -1.53 12.73
CA LEU A 84 6.15 -1.91 14.14
C LEU A 84 5.05 -2.84 14.64
N GLY A 85 3.85 -2.78 14.06
CA GLY A 85 2.75 -3.68 14.39
C GLY A 85 1.39 -3.09 14.08
N VAL A 86 0.35 -3.79 14.53
CA VAL A 86 -1.03 -3.32 14.51
C VAL A 86 -1.43 -2.95 15.93
N VAL A 87 -2.02 -1.77 16.09
CA VAL A 87 -2.48 -1.25 17.38
C VAL A 87 -3.98 -0.97 17.34
N PRO A 88 -4.76 -1.43 18.33
CA PRO A 88 -6.17 -1.10 18.41
C PRO A 88 -6.37 0.35 18.85
N ILE A 89 -7.48 0.93 18.42
CA ILE A 89 -7.97 2.23 18.85
C ILE A 89 -9.29 1.98 19.58
N CYS A 90 -9.35 2.37 20.85
CA CYS A 90 -10.46 2.04 21.72
C CYS A 90 -11.01 3.31 22.37
N ARG A 91 -12.26 3.24 22.83
CA ARG A 91 -12.83 4.28 23.69
C ARG A 91 -12.50 3.98 25.16
N GLN A 92 -11.62 4.78 25.76
CA GLN A 92 -11.22 4.70 27.15
C GLN A 92 -11.62 5.98 27.89
N GLY A 93 -12.39 5.86 28.98
CA GLY A 93 -12.83 7.04 29.76
C GLY A 93 -13.59 8.09 28.95
N GLY A 94 -14.30 7.69 27.88
CA GLY A 94 -15.03 8.58 26.98
C GLY A 94 -14.20 9.17 25.82
N GLN A 95 -12.88 9.01 25.83
CA GLN A 95 -11.97 9.49 24.79
C GLN A 95 -11.51 8.34 23.88
N LEU A 96 -11.25 8.64 22.60
CA LEU A 96 -10.65 7.67 21.67
C LEU A 96 -9.13 7.83 21.70
N ALA A 97 -8.42 6.74 21.93
CA ALA A 97 -6.97 6.71 21.99
C ALA A 97 -6.42 5.39 21.42
N LEU A 98 -5.17 5.43 20.97
CA LEU A 98 -4.40 4.25 20.63
C LEU A 98 -4.08 3.46 21.90
N ALA A 99 -4.26 2.15 21.85
CA ALA A 99 -4.03 1.26 22.97
C ALA A 99 -3.00 0.18 22.61
N PRO A 100 -1.69 0.53 22.53
CA PRO A 100 -0.63 -0.41 22.10
C PRO A 100 -0.48 -1.62 23.01
N HIS A 101 -1.00 -1.56 24.24
CA HIS A 101 -1.01 -2.67 25.20
C HIS A 101 -2.38 -3.40 25.27
N GLY A 102 -3.26 -3.15 24.30
CA GLY A 102 -4.62 -3.66 24.27
C GLY A 102 -5.62 -2.72 24.94
N CYS A 103 -6.90 -2.90 24.61
CA CYS A 103 -7.99 -2.17 25.25
C CYS A 103 -8.24 -2.69 26.67
N ASP A 104 -8.86 -1.87 27.53
CA ASP A 104 -9.41 -2.35 28.79
C ASP A 104 -10.47 -3.43 28.54
N ARG A 105 -10.73 -4.31 29.52
CA ARG A 105 -11.62 -5.48 29.34
C ARG A 105 -13.02 -5.12 28.85
N ASP A 106 -13.52 -3.93 29.23
CA ASP A 106 -14.85 -3.44 28.87
C ASP A 106 -14.83 -2.39 27.74
N ALA A 107 -13.64 -2.09 27.19
CA ALA A 107 -13.50 -1.10 26.14
C ALA A 107 -13.76 -1.73 24.75
N HIS A 108 -14.58 -1.05 23.96
CA HIS A 108 -14.89 -1.45 22.59
C HIS A 108 -13.79 -0.97 21.64
N VAL A 109 -13.27 -1.88 20.80
CA VAL A 109 -12.36 -1.54 19.70
C VAL A 109 -13.17 -0.83 18.62
N ILE A 110 -12.75 0.37 18.27
CA ILE A 110 -13.41 1.20 17.25
C ILE A 110 -12.71 1.04 15.91
N GLU A 111 -11.38 0.91 15.92
CA GLU A 111 -10.56 0.81 14.71
C GLU A 111 -9.20 0.17 15.00
N TYR A 112 -8.48 -0.24 13.96
CA TYR A 112 -7.08 -0.65 14.03
C TYR A 112 -6.20 0.29 13.21
N ALA A 113 -4.98 0.54 13.70
CA ALA A 113 -3.96 1.27 12.96
C ALA A 113 -2.70 0.43 12.77
N VAL A 114 -2.06 0.57 11.62
CA VAL A 114 -0.67 0.15 11.42
C VAL A 114 0.23 1.19 12.07
N GLN A 115 1.03 0.77 13.06
CA GLN A 115 2.05 1.61 13.68
C GLN A 115 3.36 1.49 12.91
N MET A 116 3.93 2.62 12.54
CA MET A 116 5.15 2.72 11.76
C MET A 116 6.15 3.69 12.42
N ARG A 117 7.46 3.50 12.21
CA ARG A 117 8.43 4.60 12.36
C ARG A 117 8.08 5.67 11.34
N ARG A 118 8.07 6.93 11.77
CA ARG A 118 7.85 8.06 10.88
C ARG A 118 9.04 8.22 9.95
N MET A 119 8.76 8.21 8.65
CA MET A 119 9.75 8.48 7.61
C MET A 119 9.87 9.99 7.36
N PRO A 120 11.09 10.51 7.14
CA PRO A 120 11.31 11.91 6.80
C PRO A 120 10.64 12.24 5.45
N GLN A 121 9.80 13.27 5.43
CA GLN A 121 9.01 13.61 4.24
C GLN A 121 9.90 14.17 3.10
N ASP A 122 10.96 14.88 3.46
CA ASP A 122 12.00 15.36 2.55
C ASP A 122 12.91 14.22 2.03
N GLY A 123 12.90 13.07 2.72
CA GLY A 123 13.58 11.85 2.28
C GLY A 123 12.77 11.00 1.29
N LEU A 124 11.50 11.29 1.02
CA LEU A 124 10.73 10.57 -0.01
C LEU A 124 11.42 10.71 -1.38
N LEU A 125 11.55 9.62 -2.13
CA LEU A 125 12.36 9.65 -3.34
C LEU A 125 11.72 10.48 -4.47
N ASP A 126 10.41 10.69 -4.47
CA ASP A 126 9.75 11.61 -5.39
C ASP A 126 10.05 13.07 -5.05
N HIS A 127 10.15 13.40 -3.75
CA HIS A 127 10.64 14.69 -3.28
C HIS A 127 12.09 14.91 -3.71
N LEU A 128 12.99 13.94 -3.49
CA LEU A 128 14.37 14.03 -3.95
C LEU A 128 14.47 14.19 -5.48
N ALA A 129 13.62 13.48 -6.24
CA ALA A 129 13.59 13.60 -7.69
C ALA A 129 13.19 15.01 -8.15
N ALA A 130 12.14 15.57 -7.55
CA ALA A 130 11.66 16.92 -7.87
C ALA A 130 12.72 18.01 -7.59
N HIS A 131 13.63 17.75 -6.65
CA HIS A 131 14.71 18.67 -6.28
C HIS A 131 16.07 18.32 -6.89
N SER A 132 16.12 17.37 -7.84
CA SER A 132 17.38 16.91 -8.46
C SER A 132 18.42 16.38 -7.46
N GLN A 133 17.95 15.74 -6.37
CA GLN A 133 18.77 15.18 -5.30
C GLN A 133 18.89 13.65 -5.35
N LEU A 134 18.30 12.99 -6.37
CA LEU A 134 18.50 11.56 -6.59
C LEU A 134 19.94 11.28 -7.02
N GLN A 135 20.59 10.36 -6.31
CA GLN A 135 21.95 9.92 -6.60
C GLN A 135 21.93 8.54 -7.25
N LEU A 136 22.92 8.28 -8.12
CA LEU A 136 23.09 6.96 -8.76
C LEU A 136 23.29 5.84 -7.72
N ALA A 137 23.93 6.16 -6.58
CA ALA A 137 24.10 5.23 -5.47
C ALA A 137 22.76 4.71 -4.93
N TYR A 138 21.73 5.56 -4.85
CA TYR A 138 20.39 5.17 -4.40
C TYR A 138 19.72 4.23 -5.41
N MET A 139 19.89 4.48 -6.71
CA MET A 139 19.34 3.59 -7.75
C MET A 139 20.01 2.21 -7.73
N THR A 140 21.32 2.18 -7.46
CA THR A 140 22.09 0.93 -7.32
C THR A 140 21.64 0.14 -6.10
N ASP A 141 21.44 0.82 -4.96
CA ASP A 141 20.89 0.22 -3.73
C ASP A 141 19.51 -0.39 -3.97
N ILE A 142 18.59 0.35 -4.61
CA ILE A 142 17.25 -0.15 -4.98
C ILE A 142 17.34 -1.39 -5.86
N ALA A 143 18.17 -1.37 -6.91
CA ALA A 143 18.31 -2.49 -7.82
C ALA A 143 18.81 -3.74 -7.10
N GLN A 144 19.78 -3.61 -6.19
CA GLN A 144 20.27 -4.71 -5.37
C GLN A 144 19.17 -5.24 -4.44
N GLN A 145 18.46 -4.35 -3.72
CA GLN A 145 17.38 -4.75 -2.82
C GLN A 145 16.26 -5.51 -3.55
N VAL A 146 15.87 -5.06 -4.75
CA VAL A 146 14.84 -5.73 -5.57
C VAL A 146 15.30 -7.09 -6.07
N ALA A 147 16.55 -7.20 -6.54
CA ALA A 147 17.12 -8.49 -6.96
C ALA A 147 17.17 -9.48 -5.79
N ASP A 148 17.73 -9.05 -4.66
CA ASP A 148 17.83 -9.80 -3.42
C ASP A 148 16.47 -10.26 -2.86
N PHE A 149 15.45 -9.41 -3.01
CA PHE A 149 14.09 -9.71 -2.60
C PHE A 149 13.44 -10.71 -3.55
N HIS A 150 13.54 -10.52 -4.87
CA HIS A 150 13.01 -11.46 -5.85
C HIS A 150 13.67 -12.84 -5.74
N ASP A 151 14.96 -12.92 -5.43
CA ASP A 151 15.65 -14.20 -5.24
C ASP A 151 15.07 -14.98 -4.05
N ARG A 152 14.79 -14.28 -2.93
CA ARG A 152 14.27 -14.88 -1.69
C ARG A 152 12.74 -14.94 -1.60
N ALA A 153 12.02 -14.27 -2.49
CA ALA A 153 10.57 -14.21 -2.49
C ALA A 153 9.94 -15.60 -2.68
N ALA A 154 8.74 -15.76 -2.10
CA ALA A 154 8.00 -17.01 -2.19
C ALA A 154 7.68 -17.35 -3.64
N ARG A 155 7.72 -18.65 -3.94
CA ARG A 155 7.33 -19.26 -5.20
C ARG A 155 6.48 -20.48 -4.86
N SER A 156 5.37 -20.64 -5.57
CA SER A 156 4.50 -21.80 -5.43
C SER A 156 3.67 -21.94 -6.71
N PRO A 157 3.04 -23.12 -6.96
CA PRO A 157 2.12 -23.27 -8.08
C PRO A 157 1.00 -22.22 -8.06
N GLU A 158 0.52 -21.83 -6.88
CA GLU A 158 -0.47 -20.77 -6.70
C GLU A 158 0.08 -19.39 -7.06
N ILE A 159 1.37 -19.12 -6.90
CA ILE A 159 1.99 -17.86 -7.32
C ILE A 159 2.25 -17.87 -8.83
N GLU A 160 2.71 -19.00 -9.37
CA GLU A 160 2.98 -19.18 -10.80
C GLU A 160 1.75 -18.93 -11.67
N GLN A 161 0.55 -19.23 -11.15
CA GLN A 161 -0.70 -18.99 -11.86
C GLN A 161 -0.88 -17.53 -12.28
N TYR A 162 -0.35 -16.58 -11.50
CA TYR A 162 -0.42 -15.14 -11.81
C TYR A 162 0.49 -14.73 -12.98
N GLY A 163 1.46 -15.57 -13.35
CA GLY A 163 2.32 -15.35 -14.51
C GLY A 163 1.72 -15.84 -15.83
N HIS A 164 0.59 -16.55 -15.81
CA HIS A 164 -0.08 -16.98 -17.03
C HIS A 164 -0.67 -15.78 -17.80
N LEU A 165 -0.69 -15.89 -19.13
CA LEU A 165 -1.12 -14.79 -19.98
C LEU A 165 -2.55 -14.34 -19.67
N GLU A 166 -3.45 -15.26 -19.35
CA GLU A 166 -4.85 -14.92 -19.01
C GLU A 166 -4.92 -14.11 -17.70
N SER A 167 -4.16 -14.51 -16.68
CA SER A 167 -4.05 -13.81 -15.40
C SER A 167 -3.48 -12.39 -15.55
N ILE A 168 -2.52 -12.20 -16.46
CA ILE A 168 -1.95 -10.88 -16.78
C ILE A 168 -2.90 -10.06 -17.65
N ARG A 169 -3.55 -10.70 -18.64
CA ARG A 169 -4.43 -10.05 -19.60
C ARG A 169 -5.69 -9.51 -18.91
N ALA A 170 -6.26 -10.24 -17.97
CA ALA A 170 -7.52 -9.85 -17.31
C ALA A 170 -7.49 -8.43 -16.71
N PRO A 171 -6.58 -8.06 -15.78
CA PRO A 171 -6.53 -6.71 -15.21
C PRO A 171 -6.16 -5.64 -16.26
N VAL A 172 -5.31 -5.98 -17.24
CA VAL A 172 -4.95 -5.08 -18.34
C VAL A 172 -6.19 -4.73 -19.18
N MET A 173 -7.03 -5.72 -19.49
CA MET A 173 -8.26 -5.51 -20.27
C MET A 173 -9.35 -4.81 -19.44
N GLN A 174 -9.42 -5.10 -18.15
CA GLN A 174 -10.36 -4.46 -17.22
C GLN A 174 -10.18 -2.93 -17.18
N ASN A 175 -8.95 -2.42 -17.31
CA ASN A 175 -8.70 -0.99 -17.44
C ASN A 175 -9.51 -0.37 -18.59
N PHE A 176 -9.59 -1.02 -19.76
CA PHE A 176 -10.35 -0.50 -20.90
C PHE A 176 -11.85 -0.52 -20.68
N GLU A 177 -12.37 -1.51 -19.96
CA GLU A 177 -13.78 -1.59 -19.55
C GLU A 177 -14.10 -0.43 -18.60
N GLN A 178 -13.28 -0.23 -17.57
CA GLN A 178 -13.45 0.83 -16.57
C GLN A 178 -13.27 2.24 -17.14
N THR A 179 -12.43 2.42 -18.18
CA THR A 179 -12.25 3.72 -18.81
C THR A 179 -13.28 4.04 -19.89
N THR A 180 -14.14 3.09 -20.28
CA THR A 180 -15.16 3.28 -21.33
C THR A 180 -16.07 4.50 -21.07
N PRO A 181 -16.60 4.73 -19.84
CA PRO A 181 -17.43 5.91 -19.54
C PRO A 181 -16.72 7.27 -19.69
N PHE A 182 -15.39 7.28 -19.85
CA PHE A 182 -14.58 8.48 -19.99
C PHE A 182 -14.20 8.81 -21.44
N ILE A 183 -14.66 8.00 -22.40
CA ILE A 183 -14.52 8.28 -23.83
C ILE A 183 -15.30 9.56 -24.16
N GLY A 184 -14.65 10.48 -24.89
CA GLY A 184 -15.18 11.81 -25.18
C GLY A 184 -15.01 12.82 -24.04
N ARG A 185 -14.45 12.42 -22.88
CA ARG A 185 -14.18 13.30 -21.74
C ARG A 185 -12.67 13.43 -21.47
N ALA A 186 -12.02 12.29 -21.22
CA ALA A 186 -10.59 12.24 -20.89
C ALA A 186 -9.75 11.65 -22.04
N VAL A 187 -10.36 10.78 -22.87
CA VAL A 187 -9.72 10.13 -24.02
C VAL A 187 -10.67 10.14 -25.21
N THR A 188 -10.16 10.22 -26.43
CA THR A 188 -11.01 10.07 -27.63
C THR A 188 -11.34 8.60 -27.88
N ALA A 189 -12.43 8.34 -28.61
CA ALA A 189 -12.79 6.96 -28.99
C ALA A 189 -11.70 6.29 -29.84
N GLU A 190 -11.01 7.07 -30.67
CA GLU A 190 -9.89 6.60 -31.48
C GLU A 190 -8.67 6.24 -30.62
N GLN A 191 -8.30 7.08 -29.66
CA GLN A 191 -7.22 6.79 -28.72
C GLN A 191 -7.52 5.52 -27.91
N HIS A 192 -8.73 5.38 -27.37
CA HIS A 192 -9.12 4.19 -26.60
C HIS A 192 -9.05 2.92 -27.44
N ARG A 193 -9.61 2.92 -28.66
CA ARG A 193 -9.52 1.77 -29.59
C ARG A 193 -8.07 1.44 -29.96
N THR A 194 -7.27 2.46 -30.27
CA THR A 194 -5.86 2.28 -30.68
C THR A 194 -5.02 1.71 -29.55
N LEU A 195 -5.17 2.25 -28.33
CA LEU A 195 -4.48 1.75 -27.14
C LEU A 195 -4.90 0.32 -26.82
N ARG A 196 -6.19 0.00 -26.90
CA ARG A 196 -6.69 -1.36 -26.68
C ARG A 196 -6.10 -2.35 -27.68
N ALA A 197 -6.21 -2.05 -28.99
CA ALA A 197 -5.69 -2.91 -30.04
C ALA A 197 -4.17 -3.10 -29.94
N THR A 198 -3.44 -2.03 -29.66
CA THR A 198 -1.98 -2.08 -29.45
C THR A 198 -1.63 -2.94 -28.24
N THR A 199 -2.38 -2.81 -27.14
CA THR A 199 -2.15 -3.60 -25.92
C THR A 199 -2.41 -5.08 -26.16
N GLU A 200 -3.51 -5.43 -26.82
CA GLU A 200 -3.83 -6.83 -27.18
C GLU A 200 -2.78 -7.42 -28.13
N ALA A 201 -2.33 -6.67 -29.13
CA ALA A 201 -1.28 -7.10 -30.04
C ALA A 201 0.06 -7.33 -29.32
N ASN A 202 0.44 -6.47 -28.38
CA ASN A 202 1.67 -6.64 -27.59
C ASN A 202 1.61 -7.86 -26.67
N LEU A 203 0.46 -8.10 -26.02
CA LEU A 203 0.24 -9.30 -25.20
C LEU A 203 0.39 -10.57 -26.04
N ALA A 204 -0.22 -10.60 -27.24
CA ALA A 204 -0.11 -11.72 -28.16
C ALA A 204 1.33 -11.93 -28.67
N MET A 205 2.02 -10.84 -29.03
CA MET A 205 3.41 -10.88 -29.50
C MET A 205 4.38 -11.47 -28.47
N HIS A 206 4.09 -11.29 -27.18
CA HIS A 206 4.97 -11.72 -26.09
C HIS A 206 4.50 -12.97 -25.36
N ILE A 207 3.50 -13.70 -25.87
CA ILE A 207 2.98 -14.94 -25.25
C ILE A 207 4.08 -15.93 -24.86
N ASN A 208 5.06 -16.14 -25.74
CA ASN A 208 6.16 -17.06 -25.50
C ASN A 208 7.08 -16.59 -24.35
N ARG A 209 7.26 -15.28 -24.18
CA ARG A 209 8.08 -14.70 -23.09
C ARG A 209 7.41 -14.90 -21.73
N PHE A 210 6.08 -14.71 -21.66
CA PHE A 210 5.33 -14.98 -20.43
C PHE A 210 5.41 -16.48 -20.07
N ALA A 211 5.16 -17.35 -21.04
CA ALA A 211 5.25 -18.80 -20.85
C ALA A 211 6.67 -19.27 -20.46
N GLU A 212 7.71 -18.66 -21.01
CA GLU A 212 9.10 -18.94 -20.63
C GLU A 212 9.39 -18.52 -19.19
N ARG A 213 8.92 -17.35 -18.75
CA ARG A 213 9.08 -16.91 -17.35
C ARG A 213 8.42 -17.86 -16.35
N VAL A 214 7.22 -18.36 -16.66
CA VAL A 214 6.54 -19.36 -15.82
C VAL A 214 7.37 -20.65 -15.79
N ARG A 215 7.77 -21.19 -16.96
CA ARG A 215 8.60 -22.41 -17.05
C ARG A 215 9.96 -22.28 -16.35
N ALA A 216 10.51 -21.07 -16.29
CA ALA A 216 11.78 -20.77 -15.63
C ALA A 216 11.61 -20.36 -14.15
N HIS A 217 10.43 -20.57 -13.55
CA HIS A 217 10.13 -20.24 -12.15
C HIS A 217 10.47 -18.78 -11.77
N ARG A 218 10.18 -17.84 -12.69
CA ARG A 218 10.46 -16.40 -12.54
C ARG A 218 9.29 -15.59 -12.02
N ILE A 219 8.21 -16.23 -11.59
CA ILE A 219 7.04 -15.60 -10.97
C ILE A 219 7.22 -15.73 -9.46
N VAL A 220 7.13 -14.61 -8.75
CA VAL A 220 7.42 -14.51 -7.32
C VAL A 220 6.38 -13.64 -6.65
N ASP A 221 6.18 -13.82 -5.34
CA ASP A 221 5.36 -12.93 -4.52
C ASP A 221 6.12 -11.63 -4.23
N GLY A 222 6.07 -10.68 -5.17
CA GLY A 222 6.88 -9.46 -5.20
C GLY A 222 6.39 -8.32 -4.31
N HIS A 223 6.57 -7.07 -4.77
CA HIS A 223 6.11 -5.84 -4.09
C HIS A 223 4.79 -5.31 -4.67
N GLY A 224 4.62 -5.41 -5.99
CA GLY A 224 3.43 -5.01 -6.71
C GLY A 224 3.28 -3.51 -7.00
N ASP A 225 3.83 -2.62 -6.18
CA ASP A 225 3.68 -1.16 -6.38
C ASP A 225 4.97 -0.35 -6.19
N LEU A 226 5.99 -0.67 -6.98
CA LEU A 226 7.32 -0.06 -6.82
C LEU A 226 7.42 1.27 -7.59
N HIS A 227 7.33 2.39 -6.89
CA HIS A 227 7.53 3.73 -7.45
C HIS A 227 8.13 4.71 -6.42
N LEU A 228 8.59 5.88 -6.85
CA LEU A 228 9.34 6.82 -5.99
C LEU A 228 8.59 7.31 -4.73
N ARG A 229 7.25 7.33 -4.74
CA ARG A 229 6.46 7.68 -3.54
C ARG A 229 6.40 6.57 -2.48
N ASN A 230 6.82 5.36 -2.84
CA ASN A 230 6.86 4.15 -2.02
C ASN A 230 8.30 3.80 -1.64
N MET A 231 9.17 4.83 -1.64
CA MET A 231 10.57 4.72 -1.25
C MET A 231 10.98 5.96 -0.46
N CYS A 232 11.78 5.77 0.58
CA CYS A 232 12.29 6.87 1.41
C CYS A 232 13.78 6.67 1.75
N LEU A 233 14.58 7.72 1.62
CA LEU A 233 15.92 7.79 2.17
C LEU A 233 15.83 8.03 3.68
N MET A 234 16.22 7.03 4.46
CA MET A 234 16.18 7.08 5.92
C MET A 234 17.43 6.41 6.49
N ASP A 235 18.04 7.03 7.50
CA ASP A 235 19.26 6.52 8.14
C ASP A 235 20.38 6.19 7.12
N GLY A 236 20.46 6.98 6.04
CA GLY A 236 21.46 6.86 4.96
C GLY A 236 21.20 5.74 3.94
N ARG A 237 20.05 5.06 3.98
CA ARG A 237 19.69 3.98 3.03
C ARG A 237 18.30 4.18 2.45
N VAL A 238 18.07 3.64 1.26
CA VAL A 238 16.72 3.63 0.68
C VAL A 238 15.91 2.52 1.34
N VAL A 239 14.72 2.86 1.81
CA VAL A 239 13.72 1.93 2.33
C VAL A 239 12.58 1.84 1.33
N ILE A 240 12.25 0.63 0.89
CA ILE A 240 11.12 0.33 0.01
C ILE A 240 9.93 -0.07 0.90
N PHE A 241 8.78 0.59 0.74
CA PHE A 241 7.60 0.41 1.58
C PHE A 241 6.30 0.46 0.74
N ASP A 242 5.15 0.24 1.38
CA ASP A 242 3.81 0.20 0.76
C ASP A 242 3.63 -0.89 -0.31
N CYS A 243 4.09 -2.10 0.00
CA CYS A 243 3.78 -3.31 -0.75
C CYS A 243 2.27 -3.54 -0.81
N ILE A 244 1.74 -3.91 -1.98
CA ILE A 244 0.31 -4.19 -2.17
C ILE A 244 -0.12 -5.33 -1.23
N GLU A 245 -1.06 -5.05 -0.33
CA GLU A 245 -1.60 -6.00 0.64
C GLU A 245 -2.92 -6.64 0.22
N PHE A 246 -3.71 -5.95 -0.61
CA PHE A 246 -5.12 -6.29 -0.83
C PHE A 246 -5.40 -7.19 -2.04
N ASN A 247 -4.44 -7.35 -2.95
CA ASN A 247 -4.61 -8.20 -4.13
C ASN A 247 -3.32 -8.94 -4.48
N PRO A 248 -3.22 -10.25 -4.18
CA PRO A 248 -2.05 -11.05 -4.53
C PRO A 248 -1.74 -11.10 -6.03
N ALA A 249 -2.74 -10.96 -6.90
CA ALA A 249 -2.53 -10.97 -8.35
C ALA A 249 -1.76 -9.75 -8.88
N LEU A 250 -1.65 -8.69 -8.07
CA LEU A 250 -0.91 -7.48 -8.41
C LEU A 250 0.53 -7.48 -7.88
N ARG A 251 0.96 -8.55 -7.21
CA ARG A 251 2.24 -8.61 -6.49
C ARG A 251 3.14 -9.71 -7.03
#